data_AF-A0A7X7SSB7-F1
#
_entry.id   AF-A0A7X7SSB7-F1
#
_cell.length_a   1.000
_cell.length_b   1.000
_cell.length_c   1.000
_cell.angle_alpha   90.00
_cell.angle_beta   90.00
_cell.angle_gamma   90.00
#
_symmetry.space_group_name_H-M   'P 1'
#
loop_
_entity.id
_entity.type
_entity.pdbx_description
1 polymer ?
#
loop_
_entity_poly.entity_id
_entity_poly.type
_entity_poly.pdbx_seq_one_letter_code
_entity_poly.pdbx_strand_id
1 'polypeptide(L)'
;NPSPAEVAELIASELYFGDKNEDPANFRVIVDGRRKNVARLKTNGFDLSSSYRWSAGANYFSAALNATYVLSFERAQTPTAPLREEVDTINNPLRFQARGQLGWARGGLSANAFLNYFGDYTNNQVAGSPEVDDYMTVDLNVSYDLGSAFPSEAFRDLSLTLNIQDVLDEEPPVVLNGNLAFDPQVASTIGRFVSLELRKRW
;
A
#
# COMPACT_ATOMS: atom_id res chain seq x y z
N ASN A 1 9.83 44.09 -14.90
CA ASN A 1 8.85 44.08 -16.00
C ASN A 1 9.49 43.39 -17.19
N PRO A 2 8.83 42.39 -17.79
CA PRO A 2 9.34 41.72 -18.98
C PRO A 2 9.46 42.71 -20.13
N SER A 3 10.41 42.50 -21.03
CA SER A 3 10.56 43.40 -22.18
C SER A 3 9.47 43.12 -23.23
N PRO A 4 9.01 44.12 -23.99
CA PRO A 4 8.04 43.88 -25.08
C PRO A 4 8.53 42.86 -26.12
N ALA A 5 9.85 42.76 -26.34
CA ALA A 5 10.46 41.77 -27.22
C ALA A 5 10.35 40.34 -26.66
N GLU A 6 10.64 40.16 -25.37
CA GLU A 6 10.49 38.88 -24.66
C GLU A 6 9.04 38.39 -24.64
N VAL A 7 8.09 39.31 -24.44
CA VAL A 7 6.66 38.99 -24.48
C VAL A 7 6.20 38.60 -25.89
N ALA A 8 6.66 39.33 -26.92
CA ALA A 8 6.34 39.01 -28.31
C ALA A 8 6.88 37.62 -28.74
N GLU A 9 8.09 37.26 -28.29
CA GLU A 9 8.67 35.94 -28.52
C GLU A 9 7.84 34.83 -27.87
N LEU A 10 7.37 35.05 -26.63
CA LEU A 10 6.51 34.09 -25.94
C LEU A 10 5.13 33.98 -26.59
N ILE A 11 4.48 35.08 -26.97
CA ILE A 11 3.17 35.07 -27.67
C ILE A 11 3.25 34.29 -28.99
N ALA A 12 4.36 34.42 -29.71
CA ALA A 12 4.63 33.68 -30.94
C ALA A 12 4.90 32.18 -30.71
N SER A 13 5.28 31.78 -29.49
CA SER A 13 5.57 30.38 -29.17
C SER A 13 4.32 29.50 -29.05
N GLU A 14 4.50 28.19 -29.24
CA GLU A 14 3.44 27.19 -29.00
C GLU A 14 3.10 27.01 -27.51
N LEU A 15 3.90 27.59 -26.61
CA LEU A 15 3.77 27.46 -25.17
C LEU A 15 2.83 28.52 -24.57
N TYR A 16 2.45 29.52 -25.36
CA TYR A 16 1.58 30.60 -24.89
C TYR A 16 0.10 30.20 -24.91
N PHE A 17 -0.52 30.35 -23.75
CA PHE A 17 -1.93 30.05 -23.52
C PHE A 17 -2.65 31.37 -23.16
N GLY A 18 -3.10 32.11 -24.18
CA GLY A 18 -3.73 33.43 -24.04
C GLY A 18 -4.09 34.04 -25.40
N ASP A 19 -4.52 35.32 -25.42
CA ASP A 19 -4.84 36.03 -26.66
C ASP A 19 -3.57 36.50 -27.37
N LYS A 20 -3.36 36.02 -28.60
CA LYS A 20 -2.17 36.34 -29.42
C LYS A 20 -2.21 37.75 -30.04
N ASN A 21 -3.32 38.46 -29.93
CA ASN A 21 -3.48 39.81 -30.47
C ASN A 21 -3.24 40.92 -29.43
N GLU A 22 -3.00 40.56 -28.17
CA GLU A 22 -2.75 41.53 -27.09
C GLU A 22 -1.39 42.24 -27.32
N ASP A 23 -1.35 43.56 -27.10
CA ASP A 23 -0.10 44.33 -27.22
C ASP A 23 0.93 43.81 -26.20
N PRO A 24 2.13 43.37 -26.62
CA PRO A 24 3.19 42.94 -25.73
C PRO A 24 3.53 43.96 -24.62
N ALA A 25 3.29 45.26 -24.85
CA ALA A 25 3.50 46.33 -23.89
C ALA A 25 2.48 46.34 -22.73
N ASN A 26 1.37 45.59 -22.81
CA ASN A 26 0.35 45.51 -21.75
C ASN A 26 0.69 44.44 -20.68
N PHE A 27 1.59 43.51 -20.98
CA PHE A 27 2.00 42.48 -20.03
C PHE A 27 2.92 43.06 -18.95
N ARG A 28 2.65 42.70 -17.68
CA ARG A 28 3.43 43.16 -16.51
C ARG A 28 4.19 42.02 -15.83
N VAL A 29 3.71 40.79 -15.99
CA VAL A 29 4.26 39.56 -15.40
C VAL A 29 4.17 38.44 -16.42
N ILE A 30 5.19 37.59 -16.49
CA ILE A 30 5.16 36.30 -17.19
C ILE A 30 5.17 35.21 -16.13
N VAL A 31 4.25 34.24 -16.23
CA VAL A 31 4.23 33.05 -15.38
C VAL A 31 4.60 31.85 -16.23
N ASP A 32 5.78 31.27 -15.99
CA ASP A 32 6.20 30.02 -16.64
C ASP A 32 5.57 28.82 -15.90
N GLY A 33 4.39 28.40 -16.35
CA GLY A 33 3.66 27.25 -15.81
C GLY A 33 4.13 25.88 -16.33
N ARG A 34 5.24 25.81 -17.08
CA ARG A 34 5.71 24.54 -17.63
C ARG A 34 6.15 23.60 -16.51
N ARG A 35 5.73 22.34 -16.60
CA ARG A 35 6.18 21.28 -15.70
C ARG A 35 7.68 21.05 -15.92
N LYS A 36 8.47 21.15 -14.86
CA LYS A 36 9.90 20.83 -14.85
C LYS A 36 10.12 19.73 -13.83
N ASN A 37 10.92 18.71 -14.17
CA ASN A 37 11.35 17.71 -13.20
C ASN A 37 12.46 18.31 -12.34
N VAL A 38 12.04 19.03 -11.29
CA VAL A 38 12.93 19.77 -10.38
C VAL A 38 13.09 19.08 -9.03
N ALA A 39 12.28 18.06 -8.78
CA ALA A 39 12.32 17.30 -7.55
C ALA A 39 13.41 16.23 -7.61
N ARG A 40 13.96 15.89 -6.45
CA ARG A 40 14.89 14.77 -6.27
C ARG A 40 14.32 13.82 -5.24
N LEU A 41 14.43 12.53 -5.51
CA LEU A 41 14.08 11.45 -4.59
C LEU A 41 15.27 10.49 -4.52
N LYS A 42 15.71 10.16 -3.31
CA LYS A 42 16.71 9.12 -3.05
C LYS A 42 16.13 8.13 -2.07
N THR A 43 16.19 6.85 -2.40
CA THR A 43 15.73 5.78 -1.51
C THR A 43 16.68 4.60 -1.58
N ASN A 44 16.80 3.89 -0.47
CA ASN A 44 17.46 2.59 -0.41
C ASN A 44 16.84 1.76 0.72
N GLY A 45 17.00 0.45 0.63
CA GLY A 45 16.39 -0.50 1.54
C GLY A 45 16.70 -1.93 1.15
N PHE A 46 16.06 -2.86 1.85
CA PHE A 46 16.15 -4.28 1.62
C PHE A 46 14.76 -4.87 1.41
N ASP A 47 14.65 -5.79 0.47
CA ASP A 47 13.48 -6.62 0.29
C ASP A 47 13.87 -8.08 0.55
N LEU A 48 13.08 -8.78 1.34
CA LEU A 48 13.23 -10.19 1.64
C LEU A 48 12.00 -10.93 1.16
N SER A 49 12.21 -11.99 0.39
CA SER A 49 11.18 -12.98 0.06
C SER A 49 11.72 -14.38 0.29
N SER A 50 11.05 -15.16 1.13
CA SER A 50 11.41 -16.52 1.45
C SER A 50 10.18 -17.41 1.50
N SER A 51 10.31 -18.64 1.01
CA SER A 51 9.27 -19.64 1.15
C SER A 51 9.87 -21.03 1.30
N TYR A 52 9.20 -21.86 2.09
CA TYR A 52 9.60 -23.23 2.32
C TYR A 52 8.38 -24.13 2.43
N ARG A 53 8.47 -25.33 1.85
CA ARG A 53 7.42 -26.35 1.90
C ARG A 53 8.04 -27.67 2.30
N TRP A 54 7.36 -28.38 3.18
CA TRP A 54 7.81 -29.69 3.64
C TRP A 54 6.64 -30.59 3.97
N SER A 55 6.92 -31.89 4.08
CA SER A 55 5.93 -32.89 4.48
C SER A 55 6.43 -33.64 5.71
N ALA A 56 5.50 -34.02 6.59
CA ALA A 56 5.76 -34.90 7.71
C ALA A 56 4.64 -35.95 7.80
N GLY A 57 4.93 -37.16 7.32
CA GLY A 57 3.94 -38.21 7.14
C GLY A 57 2.85 -37.78 6.16
N ALA A 58 1.59 -37.83 6.59
CA ALA A 58 0.44 -37.42 5.78
C ALA A 58 0.17 -35.90 5.79
N ASN A 59 0.99 -35.11 6.49
CA ASN A 59 0.84 -33.67 6.60
C ASN A 59 1.75 -32.96 5.60
N TYR A 60 1.21 -31.91 4.98
CA TYR A 60 1.93 -30.95 4.16
C TYR A 60 1.93 -29.61 4.87
N PHE A 61 3.09 -28.96 4.94
CA PHE A 61 3.26 -27.66 5.57
C PHE A 61 3.89 -26.69 4.59
N SER A 62 3.58 -25.41 4.78
CA SER A 62 4.24 -24.32 4.07
C SER A 62 4.47 -23.15 5.01
N ALA A 63 5.57 -22.45 4.82
CA ALA A 63 5.85 -21.18 5.46
C ALA A 63 6.35 -20.21 4.40
N ALA A 64 5.93 -18.95 4.47
CA ALA A 64 6.46 -17.89 3.64
C ALA A 64 6.58 -16.57 4.42
N LEU A 65 7.51 -15.74 4.00
CA LEU A 65 7.74 -14.40 4.53
C LEU A 65 8.09 -13.47 3.38
N ASN A 66 7.38 -12.34 3.28
CA ASN A 66 7.76 -11.20 2.47
C ASN A 66 7.93 -10.01 3.40
N ALA A 67 9.05 -9.29 3.30
CA ALA A 67 9.30 -8.12 4.14
C ALA A 67 10.08 -7.06 3.37
N THR A 68 9.77 -5.80 3.63
CA THR A 68 10.48 -4.64 3.11
C THR A 68 10.99 -3.82 4.28
N TYR A 69 12.27 -3.47 4.24
CA TYR A 69 12.91 -2.58 5.20
C TYR A 69 13.51 -1.37 4.48
N VAL A 70 12.90 -0.20 4.63
CA VAL A 70 13.37 1.06 4.03
C VAL A 70 14.38 1.71 4.97
N LEU A 71 15.62 1.85 4.50
CA LEU A 71 16.68 2.49 5.28
C LEU A 71 16.51 4.01 5.27
N SER A 72 16.27 4.58 4.09
CA SER A 72 16.08 6.02 3.88
C SER A 72 15.13 6.26 2.70
N PHE A 73 14.30 7.29 2.82
CA PHE A 73 13.45 7.84 1.76
C PHE A 73 13.53 9.38 1.80
N GLU A 74 14.48 9.94 1.05
CA GLU A 74 14.80 11.36 1.08
C GLU A 74 14.24 12.12 -0.14
N ARG A 75 13.51 13.21 0.10
CA ARG A 75 12.90 14.04 -0.96
C ARG A 75 13.34 15.50 -0.89
N ALA A 76 13.48 16.13 -2.06
CA ALA A 76 13.66 17.57 -2.22
C ALA A 76 12.73 18.08 -3.33
N GLN A 77 11.93 19.12 -3.02
CA GLN A 77 10.90 19.66 -3.94
C GLN A 77 11.48 20.59 -5.03
N THR A 78 12.68 21.14 -4.80
CA THR A 78 13.38 21.99 -5.78
C THR A 78 14.85 21.56 -5.90
N PRO A 79 15.58 22.00 -6.94
CA PRO A 79 16.95 21.56 -7.17
C PRO A 79 17.92 22.07 -6.09
N THR A 80 17.57 23.19 -5.44
CA THR A 80 18.36 23.85 -4.39
C THR A 80 17.88 23.51 -2.98
N ALA A 81 16.69 22.92 -2.82
CA ALA A 81 16.20 22.49 -1.52
C ALA A 81 17.05 21.34 -0.95
N PRO A 82 17.24 21.29 0.38
CA PRO A 82 17.87 20.15 1.03
C PRO A 82 17.01 18.90 0.86
N LEU A 83 17.67 17.73 0.84
CA LEU A 83 17.00 16.44 0.98
C LEU A 83 16.45 16.32 2.41
N ARG A 84 15.22 15.86 2.55
CA ARG A 84 14.54 15.59 3.83
C ARG A 84 14.17 14.13 3.89
N GLU A 85 14.57 13.47 4.96
CA GLU A 85 14.14 12.11 5.29
C GLU A 85 12.66 12.12 5.64
N GLU A 86 11.91 11.20 5.06
CA GLU A 86 10.45 11.11 5.20
C GLU A 86 9.95 9.68 5.41
N VAL A 87 10.85 8.69 5.56
CA VAL A 87 10.46 7.37 6.06
C VAL A 87 9.78 7.49 7.43
N ASP A 88 8.83 6.61 7.72
CA ASP A 88 8.01 6.64 8.95
C ASP A 88 7.25 7.96 9.13
N THR A 89 6.79 8.55 8.02
CA THR A 89 5.84 9.65 8.08
C THR A 89 4.62 9.38 7.21
N ILE A 90 3.46 9.87 7.62
CA ILE A 90 2.19 9.65 6.93
C ILE A 90 2.29 9.98 5.43
N ASN A 91 1.69 9.13 4.58
CA ASN A 91 1.77 9.17 3.11
C ASN A 91 3.17 8.94 2.50
N ASN A 92 4.13 8.47 3.27
CA ASN A 92 5.44 8.04 2.79
C ASN A 92 5.70 6.57 3.19
N PRO A 93 6.73 5.92 2.65
CA PRO A 93 7.00 4.52 2.98
C PRO A 93 7.24 4.31 4.47
N LEU A 94 6.63 3.25 5.02
CA LEU A 94 7.00 2.72 6.32
C LEU A 94 8.40 2.12 6.24
N ARG A 95 9.17 2.28 7.32
CA ARG A 95 10.48 1.66 7.47
C ARG A 95 10.39 0.16 7.44
N PHE A 96 9.35 -0.42 8.02
CA PHE A 96 9.17 -1.86 8.02
C PHE A 96 7.72 -2.25 7.76
N GLN A 97 7.55 -3.16 6.81
CA GLN A 97 6.29 -3.86 6.56
C GLN A 97 6.59 -5.30 6.22
N ALA A 98 5.74 -6.22 6.67
CA ALA A 98 5.93 -7.64 6.45
C ALA A 98 4.62 -8.41 6.34
N ARG A 99 4.67 -9.50 5.59
CA ARG A 99 3.60 -10.50 5.51
C ARG A 99 4.16 -11.90 5.68
N GLY A 100 3.73 -12.57 6.72
CA GLY A 100 4.01 -13.98 6.99
C GLY A 100 2.84 -14.87 6.57
N GLN A 101 3.14 -16.11 6.17
CA GLN A 101 2.16 -17.15 5.92
C GLN A 101 2.61 -18.45 6.60
N LEU A 102 1.66 -19.13 7.23
CA LEU A 102 1.78 -20.54 7.62
C LEU A 102 0.62 -21.32 7.02
N GLY A 103 0.92 -22.42 6.34
CA GLY A 103 -0.07 -23.31 5.75
C GLY A 103 0.11 -24.74 6.21
N TRP A 104 -1.00 -25.44 6.36
CA TRP A 104 -1.06 -26.87 6.67
C TRP A 104 -2.15 -27.55 5.85
N ALA A 105 -1.89 -28.77 5.40
CA ALA A 105 -2.89 -29.62 4.76
C ALA A 105 -2.71 -31.09 5.12
N ARG A 106 -3.82 -31.81 5.26
CA ARG A 106 -3.86 -33.25 5.47
C ARG A 106 -5.16 -33.83 4.89
N GLY A 107 -5.03 -34.73 3.92
CA GLY A 107 -6.20 -35.30 3.24
C GLY A 107 -7.04 -34.19 2.60
N GLY A 108 -8.35 -34.18 2.86
CA GLY A 108 -9.26 -33.14 2.37
C GLY A 108 -9.25 -31.82 3.17
N LEU A 109 -8.54 -31.72 4.28
CA LEU A 109 -8.51 -30.52 5.13
C LEU A 109 -7.26 -29.69 4.86
N SER A 110 -7.42 -28.38 4.77
CA SER A 110 -6.33 -27.41 4.69
C SER A 110 -6.64 -26.16 5.51
N ALA A 111 -5.59 -25.53 6.03
CA ALA A 111 -5.66 -24.27 6.75
C ALA A 111 -4.48 -23.38 6.38
N ASN A 112 -4.72 -22.08 6.23
CA ASN A 112 -3.70 -21.05 6.02
C ASN A 112 -3.95 -19.91 7.01
N ALA A 113 -2.89 -19.49 7.69
CA ALA A 113 -2.85 -18.28 8.50
C ALA A 113 -1.91 -17.27 7.84
N PHE A 114 -2.30 -16.00 7.83
CA PHE A 114 -1.48 -14.89 7.36
C PHE A 114 -1.31 -13.89 8.49
N LEU A 115 -0.08 -13.44 8.70
CA LEU A 115 0.24 -12.32 9.58
C LEU A 115 0.58 -11.13 8.70
N ASN A 116 -0.14 -10.02 8.82
CA ASN A 116 0.16 -8.77 8.14
C ASN A 116 0.67 -7.77 9.19
N TYR A 117 1.80 -7.12 8.93
CA TYR A 117 2.43 -6.17 9.85
C TYR A 117 2.84 -4.90 9.11
N PHE A 118 2.48 -3.76 9.70
CA PHE A 118 2.86 -2.43 9.27
C PHE A 118 3.43 -1.68 10.46
N GLY A 119 4.65 -1.17 10.35
CA GLY A 119 5.31 -0.45 11.44
C GLY A 119 4.62 0.86 11.82
N ASP A 120 4.98 1.35 13.00
CA ASP A 120 4.63 2.68 13.50
C ASP A 120 5.18 3.79 12.60
N TYR A 121 4.56 4.97 12.68
CA TYR A 121 4.99 6.14 11.94
C TYR A 121 4.45 7.42 12.54
N THR A 122 5.02 8.56 12.15
CA THR A 122 4.59 9.88 12.60
C THR A 122 3.56 10.52 11.66
N ASN A 123 2.44 11.02 12.20
CA ASN A 123 1.51 11.86 11.45
C ASN A 123 1.96 13.34 11.46
N ASN A 124 2.87 13.67 10.54
CA ASN A 124 3.40 15.03 10.40
C ASN A 124 2.46 16.05 9.72
N GLN A 125 1.20 15.68 9.42
CA GLN A 125 0.22 16.56 8.79
C GLN A 125 -0.62 17.36 9.80
N VAL A 126 -0.52 17.02 11.09
CA VAL A 126 -1.24 17.71 12.18
C VAL A 126 -0.29 18.27 13.23
N ALA A 127 -0.78 19.27 13.98
CA ALA A 127 -0.01 19.91 15.03
C ALA A 127 0.42 18.89 16.10
N GLY A 128 1.68 18.98 16.52
CA GLY A 128 2.28 18.06 17.50
C GLY A 128 2.88 16.79 16.90
N SER A 129 2.62 16.50 15.61
CA SER A 129 3.17 15.34 14.90
C SER A 129 3.06 14.05 15.72
N PRO A 130 1.84 13.63 16.09
CA PRO A 130 1.65 12.48 16.95
C PRO A 130 2.16 11.21 16.28
N GLU A 131 2.67 10.31 17.10
CA GLU A 131 3.01 8.95 16.67
C GLU A 131 1.73 8.16 16.44
N VAL A 132 1.75 7.34 15.40
CA VAL A 132 0.71 6.38 15.06
C VAL A 132 1.29 5.01 15.33
N ASP A 133 0.59 4.25 16.17
CA ASP A 133 0.99 2.89 16.55
C ASP A 133 1.06 1.96 15.33
N ASP A 134 1.84 0.88 15.46
CA ASP A 134 1.92 -0.17 14.46
C ASP A 134 0.57 -0.88 14.28
N TYR A 135 0.38 -1.51 13.13
CA TYR A 135 -0.86 -2.22 12.81
C TYR A 135 -0.57 -3.66 12.38
N MET A 136 -1.17 -4.60 13.09
CA MET A 136 -0.95 -6.03 12.89
C MET A 136 -2.27 -6.80 12.84
N THR A 137 -2.49 -7.55 11.77
CA THR A 137 -3.67 -8.42 11.65
C THR A 137 -3.29 -9.87 11.39
N VAL A 138 -4.18 -10.78 11.81
CA VAL A 138 -4.07 -12.20 11.49
C VAL A 138 -5.29 -12.63 10.70
N ASP A 139 -5.08 -13.14 9.48
CA ASP A 139 -6.15 -13.72 8.67
C ASP A 139 -6.09 -15.25 8.72
N LEU A 140 -7.25 -15.90 8.70
CA LEU A 140 -7.38 -17.35 8.69
C LEU A 140 -8.28 -17.82 7.54
N ASN A 141 -7.82 -18.84 6.82
CA ASN A 141 -8.58 -19.55 5.80
C ASN A 141 -8.54 -21.05 6.12
N VAL A 142 -9.70 -21.69 6.23
CA VAL A 142 -9.82 -23.14 6.46
C VAL A 142 -10.71 -23.73 5.37
N SER A 143 -10.22 -24.73 4.64
CA SER A 143 -10.95 -25.35 3.54
C SER A 143 -11.02 -26.85 3.70
N TYR A 144 -12.20 -27.42 3.41
CA TYR A 144 -12.46 -28.85 3.46
C TYR A 144 -13.06 -29.34 2.14
N ASP A 145 -12.41 -30.34 1.54
CA ASP A 145 -12.90 -31.10 0.39
C ASP A 145 -13.97 -32.09 0.84
N LEU A 146 -15.23 -31.75 0.57
CA LEU A 146 -16.38 -32.58 0.91
C LEU A 146 -16.45 -33.86 0.07
N GLY A 147 -15.86 -33.88 -1.13
CA GLY A 147 -15.80 -35.07 -1.98
C GLY A 147 -14.91 -36.16 -1.38
N SER A 148 -13.84 -35.77 -0.71
CA SER A 148 -12.97 -36.70 0.04
C SER A 148 -13.66 -37.31 1.27
N ALA A 149 -14.64 -36.62 1.84
CA ALA A 149 -15.33 -37.01 3.06
C ALA A 149 -16.61 -37.83 2.81
N PHE A 150 -17.33 -37.48 1.73
CA PHE A 150 -18.62 -38.06 1.38
C PHE A 150 -18.57 -38.57 -0.06
N PRO A 151 -18.16 -39.84 -0.29
CA PRO A 151 -18.01 -40.37 -1.63
C PRO A 151 -19.37 -40.55 -2.33
N SER A 152 -19.80 -39.53 -3.06
CA SER A 152 -20.94 -39.57 -3.98
C SER A 152 -20.76 -38.55 -5.11
N GLU A 153 -21.45 -38.77 -6.23
CA GLU A 153 -21.42 -37.86 -7.38
C GLU A 153 -21.82 -36.42 -7.00
N ALA A 154 -22.73 -36.28 -6.02
CA ALA A 154 -23.19 -34.98 -5.54
C ALA A 154 -22.06 -34.17 -4.88
N PHE A 155 -21.15 -34.83 -4.14
CA PHE A 155 -20.06 -34.19 -3.40
C PHE A 155 -18.73 -34.16 -4.16
N ARG A 156 -18.61 -34.83 -5.31
CA ARG A 156 -17.38 -34.78 -6.14
C ARG A 156 -17.00 -33.33 -6.44
N ASP A 157 -15.74 -32.96 -6.24
CA ASP A 157 -15.24 -31.60 -6.51
C ASP A 157 -16.00 -30.47 -5.78
N LEU A 158 -16.62 -30.78 -4.64
CA LEU A 158 -17.28 -29.82 -3.75
C LEU A 158 -16.37 -29.49 -2.56
N SER A 159 -16.13 -28.20 -2.32
CA SER A 159 -15.35 -27.72 -1.18
C SER A 159 -16.11 -26.67 -0.37
N LEU A 160 -15.96 -26.72 0.95
CA LEU A 160 -16.43 -25.70 1.89
C LEU A 160 -15.23 -24.95 2.47
N THR A 161 -15.31 -23.62 2.51
CA THR A 161 -14.21 -22.78 3.03
C THR A 161 -14.75 -21.75 4.00
N LEU A 162 -14.14 -21.66 5.17
CA LEU A 162 -14.31 -20.59 6.15
C LEU A 162 -13.15 -19.59 6.00
N ASN A 163 -13.47 -18.32 5.84
CA ASN A 163 -12.50 -17.22 5.88
C ASN A 163 -12.80 -16.32 7.07
N ILE A 164 -11.77 -15.91 7.79
CA ILE A 164 -11.82 -14.91 8.84
C ILE A 164 -10.70 -13.91 8.54
N GLN A 165 -11.06 -12.69 8.16
CA GLN A 165 -10.13 -11.59 8.09
C GLN A 165 -10.05 -10.94 9.46
N ASP A 166 -8.84 -10.57 9.88
CA ASP A 166 -8.58 -9.97 11.17
C ASP A 166 -9.21 -10.73 12.36
N VAL A 167 -8.71 -11.95 12.57
CA VAL A 167 -9.12 -12.85 13.65
C VAL A 167 -8.95 -12.17 15.02
N LEU A 168 -7.99 -11.27 15.18
CA LEU A 168 -7.72 -10.59 16.45
C LEU A 168 -8.68 -9.43 16.70
N ASP A 169 -9.38 -8.94 15.67
CA ASP A 169 -10.25 -7.76 15.74
C ASP A 169 -9.43 -6.52 16.16
N GLU A 170 -8.32 -6.30 15.45
CA GLU A 170 -7.41 -5.20 15.70
C GLU A 170 -8.07 -3.87 15.33
N GLU A 171 -8.13 -2.94 16.29
CA GLU A 171 -8.71 -1.63 16.04
C GLU A 171 -7.72 -0.77 15.24
N PRO A 172 -8.13 -0.15 14.12
CA PRO A 172 -7.23 0.72 13.36
C PRO A 172 -6.78 1.91 14.23
N PRO A 173 -5.49 2.28 14.24
CA PRO A 173 -5.01 3.46 14.93
C PRO A 173 -5.75 4.72 14.48
N VAL A 174 -6.02 5.63 15.43
CA VAL A 174 -6.67 6.89 15.12
C VAL A 174 -5.68 7.82 14.43
N VAL A 175 -5.96 8.15 13.18
CA VAL A 175 -5.11 9.02 12.36
C VAL A 175 -5.94 10.12 11.75
N LEU A 176 -5.68 11.36 12.15
CA LEU A 176 -6.29 12.52 11.51
C LEU A 176 -5.70 12.71 10.10
N ASN A 177 -6.45 12.29 9.08
CA ASN A 177 -6.02 12.29 7.68
C ASN A 177 -7.08 12.97 6.80
N GLY A 178 -7.12 14.30 6.85
CA GLY A 178 -8.12 15.10 6.14
C GLY A 178 -9.54 14.85 6.68
N ASN A 179 -10.38 14.18 5.88
CA ASN A 179 -11.76 13.84 6.25
C ASN A 179 -11.89 12.45 6.89
N LEU A 180 -10.80 11.70 7.01
CA LEU A 180 -10.77 10.37 7.63
C LEU A 180 -10.12 10.44 9.02
N ALA A 181 -10.54 9.52 9.89
CA ALA A 181 -9.99 9.35 11.24
C ALA A 181 -9.08 8.11 11.35
N PHE A 182 -8.60 7.58 10.22
CA PHE A 182 -7.64 6.49 10.10
C PHE A 182 -6.82 6.64 8.81
N ASP A 183 -5.71 5.90 8.69
CA ASP A 183 -4.94 5.81 7.45
C ASP A 183 -5.36 4.58 6.62
N PRO A 184 -6.07 4.76 5.49
CA PRO A 184 -6.50 3.66 4.63
C PRO A 184 -5.36 3.00 3.84
N GLN A 185 -4.13 3.54 3.87
CA GLN A 185 -2.97 2.90 3.26
C GLN A 185 -2.38 1.79 4.15
N VAL A 186 -2.68 1.82 5.45
CA VAL A 186 -2.08 0.94 6.47
C VAL A 186 -3.13 0.06 7.14
N ALA A 187 -4.30 0.61 7.48
CA ALA A 187 -5.29 -0.05 8.30
C ALA A 187 -6.68 -0.12 7.65
N SER A 188 -7.54 -1.02 8.16
CA SER A 188 -8.92 -1.22 7.70
C SER A 188 -9.90 -0.96 8.84
N THR A 189 -11.02 -0.30 8.56
CA THR A 189 -12.10 -0.08 9.54
C THR A 189 -13.16 -1.18 9.55
N ILE A 190 -12.97 -2.25 8.76
CA ILE A 190 -13.93 -3.36 8.71
C ILE A 190 -13.85 -4.21 9.99
N GLY A 191 -12.67 -4.29 10.62
CA GLY A 191 -12.38 -5.18 11.74
C GLY A 191 -12.53 -6.65 11.34
N ARG A 192 -12.92 -7.50 12.29
CA ARG A 192 -13.13 -8.93 12.05
C ARG A 192 -14.26 -9.19 11.05
N PHE A 193 -13.93 -9.82 9.93
CA PHE A 193 -14.90 -10.22 8.91
C PHE A 193 -14.88 -11.73 8.66
N VAL A 194 -16.04 -12.37 8.84
CA VAL A 194 -16.21 -13.82 8.67
C VAL A 194 -17.04 -14.12 7.43
N SER A 195 -16.55 -15.02 6.57
CA SER A 195 -17.29 -15.48 5.40
C SER A 195 -17.21 -17.00 5.21
N LEU A 196 -18.27 -17.56 4.63
CA LEU A 196 -18.37 -18.98 4.30
C LEU A 196 -18.59 -19.12 2.78
N GLU A 197 -17.75 -19.90 2.12
CA GLU A 197 -17.80 -20.19 0.69
C GLU A 197 -18.08 -21.67 0.44
N LEU A 198 -19.06 -21.96 -0.41
CA LEU A 198 -19.28 -23.28 -0.98
C LEU A 198 -18.92 -23.23 -2.47
N ARG A 199 -18.03 -24.11 -2.93
CA ARG A 199 -17.54 -24.14 -4.31
C ARG A 199 -17.66 -25.54 -4.91
N LYS A 200 -18.36 -25.66 -6.04
CA LYS A 200 -18.47 -26.87 -6.88
C LYS A 200 -17.74 -26.64 -8.21
N ARG A 201 -16.88 -27.56 -8.62
CA ARG A 201 -16.29 -27.58 -9.97
C ARG A 201 -17.03 -28.63 -10.82
N TRP A 202 -17.24 -28.34 -12.10
CA TRP A 202 -17.97 -29.17 -13.06
C TRP A 202 -17.04 -29.61 -14.18
#